data_AF-A0A2N2P2F7-F1
#
_entry.id   AF-A0A2N2P2F7-F1
#
_cell.length_a   1.000
_cell.length_b   1.000
_cell.length_c   1.000
_cell.angle_alpha   90.00
_cell.angle_beta   90.00
_cell.angle_gamma   90.00
#
_symmetry.space_group_name_H-M   'P 1'
#
loop_
_entity.id
_entity.type
_entity.pdbx_description
1 polymer ?
#
loop_
_entity_poly.entity_id
_entity_poly.type
_entity_poly.pdbx_seq_one_letter_code
_entity_poly.pdbx_strand_id
1 'polypeptide(L)'
;MIVLVCFPVMTGTSHAQSVNQEYIGDPAFLVSGEFLAYYNSAEDPLEIFGYPITVEFTDPITNTRVQYFQKARFDLELTQNGTVVTSAPLGELLYESGKYAQADLNADNAVCHTFTNSNKVCFAFWQFYQTQNGEEFLGLPVSNTEINEAGYLVQYFENAVLEWHPEKAPGYRVVVADFGKIYFDEFVGDPRYTKSDPSAIIGLVRTPQVNVFVERAIVAPNSQQELFVVVYDQYQQPMPGALVTITITLPNGNQNFFRLPETNQYGISTLELMVGDLAPKDVVYIEAQVTNGGDAVKASTWFRVWW
;
A
#
# COMPACT_ATOMS: atom_id res chain seq x y z
N MET A 1 49.35 43.68 -2.96
CA MET A 1 48.70 42.86 -4.01
C MET A 1 47.91 41.77 -3.29
N ILE A 2 46.62 42.02 -3.03
CA ILE A 2 45.73 41.07 -2.32
C ILE A 2 45.06 40.24 -3.40
N VAL A 3 45.29 38.92 -3.39
CA VAL A 3 44.67 37.97 -4.30
C VAL A 3 43.34 37.53 -3.69
N LEU A 4 42.24 37.90 -4.35
CA LEU A 4 40.90 37.44 -4.02
C LEU A 4 40.71 36.04 -4.63
N VAL A 5 40.47 35.03 -3.79
CA VAL A 5 40.12 33.68 -4.22
C VAL A 5 38.59 33.58 -4.23
N CYS A 6 38.00 33.44 -5.42
CA CYS A 6 36.58 33.20 -5.59
C CYS A 6 36.34 31.67 -5.61
N PHE A 7 35.63 31.15 -4.61
CA PHE A 7 35.11 29.77 -4.64
C PHE A 7 33.73 29.77 -5.31
N PRO A 8 33.51 29.00 -6.39
CA PRO A 8 32.18 28.81 -6.94
C PRO A 8 31.37 27.92 -5.98
N VAL A 9 30.26 28.47 -5.46
CA VAL A 9 29.23 27.68 -4.77
C VAL A 9 28.48 26.88 -5.84
N MET A 10 28.73 25.58 -5.91
CA MET A 10 27.86 24.67 -6.64
C MET A 10 26.57 24.53 -5.85
N THR A 11 25.50 25.20 -6.30
CA THR A 11 24.14 24.88 -5.89
C THR A 11 23.76 23.57 -6.56
N GLY A 12 24.02 22.44 -5.90
CA GLY A 12 23.43 21.17 -6.27
C GLY A 12 21.93 21.26 -6.04
N THR A 13 21.16 21.33 -7.11
CA THR A 13 19.73 21.03 -7.05
C THR A 13 19.59 19.56 -6.68
N SER A 14 19.30 19.27 -5.41
CA SER A 14 18.83 17.96 -5.01
C SER A 14 17.46 17.76 -5.65
N HIS A 15 17.40 17.06 -6.78
CA HIS A 15 16.17 16.42 -7.20
C HIS A 15 15.85 15.37 -6.15
N ALA A 16 14.91 15.66 -5.25
CA ALA A 16 14.22 14.60 -4.53
C ALA A 16 13.60 13.70 -5.59
N GLN A 17 14.07 12.45 -5.71
CA GLN A 17 13.40 11.45 -6.53
C GLN A 17 11.96 11.37 -6.04
N SER A 18 11.01 11.78 -6.88
CA SER A 18 9.60 11.52 -6.61
C SER A 18 9.46 10.01 -6.49
N VAL A 19 9.15 9.52 -5.29
CA VAL A 19 8.80 8.11 -5.09
C VAL A 19 7.57 7.85 -5.95
N ASN A 20 7.73 7.08 -7.04
CA ASN A 20 6.66 6.73 -7.96
C ASN A 20 5.73 5.77 -7.22
N GLN A 21 4.55 6.24 -6.81
CA GLN A 21 3.62 5.47 -5.98
C GLN A 21 2.18 5.89 -6.25
N GLU A 22 1.26 4.92 -6.20
CA GLU A 22 -0.15 5.10 -6.52
C GLU A 22 -1.02 4.24 -5.61
N TYR A 23 -2.21 4.74 -5.28
CA TYR A 23 -3.25 3.99 -4.56
C TYR A 23 -4.27 3.45 -5.56
N ILE A 24 -4.36 2.13 -5.68
CA ILE A 24 -5.14 1.47 -6.72
C ILE A 24 -6.22 0.58 -6.07
N GLY A 25 -7.47 0.70 -6.53
CA GLY A 25 -8.61 -0.15 -6.12
C GLY A 25 -9.53 0.42 -5.03
N ASP A 26 -10.53 -0.37 -4.63
CA ASP A 26 -11.43 -0.13 -3.51
C ASP A 26 -11.68 -1.46 -2.75
N PRO A 27 -11.05 -1.68 -1.57
CA PRO A 27 -10.20 -0.72 -0.85
C PRO A 27 -8.86 -0.51 -1.58
N ALA A 28 -8.35 0.73 -1.54
CA ALA A 28 -7.12 1.07 -2.25
C ALA A 28 -5.87 0.53 -1.55
N PHE A 29 -4.95 -0.07 -2.30
CA PHE A 29 -3.62 -0.44 -1.82
C PHE A 29 -2.54 0.41 -2.48
N LEU A 30 -1.47 0.70 -1.74
CA LEU A 30 -0.28 1.36 -2.27
C LEU A 30 0.48 0.39 -3.18
N VAL A 31 0.74 0.82 -4.41
CA VAL A 31 1.67 0.18 -5.35
C VAL A 31 2.76 1.20 -5.63
N SER A 32 4.03 0.82 -5.49
CA SER A 32 5.14 1.78 -5.58
C SER A 32 6.39 1.22 -6.24
N GLY A 33 7.29 2.10 -6.66
CA GLY A 33 8.59 1.76 -7.23
C GLY A 33 8.46 0.86 -8.46
N GLU A 34 9.26 -0.21 -8.48
CA GLU A 34 9.30 -1.16 -9.59
C GLU A 34 7.98 -1.93 -9.77
N PHE A 35 7.21 -2.17 -8.69
CA PHE A 35 5.90 -2.79 -8.81
C PHE A 35 4.92 -1.91 -9.58
N LEU A 36 4.93 -0.59 -9.31
CA LEU A 36 4.09 0.36 -10.04
C LEU A 36 4.55 0.51 -11.49
N ALA A 37 5.87 0.50 -11.72
CA ALA A 37 6.42 0.55 -13.06
C ALA A 37 6.00 -0.66 -13.91
N TYR A 38 6.06 -1.87 -13.33
CA TYR A 38 5.62 -3.10 -14.00
C TYR A 38 4.09 -3.15 -14.17
N TYR A 39 3.32 -2.73 -13.17
CA TYR A 39 1.87 -2.61 -13.31
C TYR A 39 1.48 -1.71 -14.49
N ASN A 40 2.11 -0.54 -14.60
CA ASN A 40 1.86 0.44 -15.65
C ASN A 40 2.55 0.12 -16.99
N SER A 41 3.28 -0.99 -17.12
CA SER A 41 3.84 -1.41 -18.41
C SER A 41 2.78 -2.07 -19.32
N ALA A 42 1.69 -2.56 -18.74
CA ALA A 42 0.54 -3.04 -19.50
C ALA A 42 -0.32 -1.86 -20.00
N GLU A 43 -0.87 -1.97 -21.20
CA GLU A 43 -1.79 -0.96 -21.76
C GLU A 43 -3.09 -0.88 -20.95
N ASP A 44 -3.63 -2.03 -20.54
CA ASP A 44 -4.72 -2.14 -19.56
C ASP A 44 -4.28 -3.04 -18.37
N PRO A 45 -3.65 -2.44 -17.35
CA PRO A 45 -3.19 -3.17 -16.16
C PRO A 45 -4.33 -3.88 -15.41
N LEU A 46 -5.54 -3.33 -15.46
CA LEU A 46 -6.69 -3.90 -14.77
C LEU A 46 -7.20 -5.15 -15.48
N GLU A 47 -7.14 -5.18 -16.82
CA GLU A 47 -7.48 -6.34 -17.62
C GLU A 47 -6.51 -7.50 -17.39
N ILE A 48 -5.22 -7.22 -17.20
CA ILE A 48 -4.16 -8.24 -17.07
C ILE A 48 -3.91 -8.65 -15.60
N PHE A 49 -3.69 -7.69 -14.72
CA PHE A 49 -3.26 -7.94 -13.34
C PHE A 49 -4.40 -7.76 -12.32
N GLY A 50 -5.37 -6.91 -12.64
CA GLY A 50 -6.47 -6.60 -11.74
C GLY A 50 -6.05 -5.66 -10.60
N TYR A 51 -6.97 -5.39 -9.67
CA TYR A 51 -6.64 -4.53 -8.52
C TYR A 51 -5.64 -5.19 -7.58
N PRO A 52 -4.75 -4.43 -6.90
CA PRO A 52 -3.96 -4.97 -5.81
C PRO A 52 -4.89 -5.44 -4.68
N ILE A 53 -4.53 -6.56 -4.05
CA ILE A 53 -5.29 -7.18 -2.95
C ILE A 53 -4.48 -7.27 -1.66
N THR A 54 -3.19 -6.93 -1.71
CA THR A 54 -2.31 -6.86 -0.54
C THR A 54 -1.45 -5.61 -0.53
N VAL A 55 -0.91 -5.28 0.65
CA VAL A 55 0.30 -4.44 0.75
C VAL A 55 1.50 -5.17 0.12
N GLU A 56 2.61 -4.47 -0.07
CA GLU A 56 3.91 -5.08 -0.38
C GLU A 56 4.51 -5.75 0.88
N PHE A 57 4.93 -7.02 0.77
CA PHE A 57 5.51 -7.77 1.90
C PHE A 57 6.54 -8.81 1.44
N THR A 58 7.28 -9.40 2.38
CA THR A 58 8.14 -10.56 2.09
C THR A 58 7.32 -11.83 2.25
N ASP A 59 7.11 -12.56 1.16
CA ASP A 59 6.34 -13.80 1.12
C ASP A 59 6.98 -14.84 2.07
N PRO A 60 6.24 -15.39 3.04
CA PRO A 60 6.80 -16.34 4.00
C PRO A 60 7.17 -17.69 3.38
N ILE A 61 6.69 -18.01 2.17
CA ILE A 61 6.93 -19.27 1.47
C ILE A 61 8.17 -19.14 0.58
N THR A 62 8.20 -18.11 -0.28
CA THR A 62 9.28 -17.93 -1.25
C THR A 62 10.45 -17.11 -0.71
N ASN A 63 10.24 -16.39 0.40
CA ASN A 63 11.17 -15.39 0.95
C ASN A 63 11.53 -14.28 -0.04
N THR A 64 10.67 -14.06 -1.05
CA THR A 64 10.79 -12.99 -2.05
C THR A 64 9.94 -11.81 -1.63
N ARG A 65 10.33 -10.60 -2.01
CA ARG A 65 9.51 -9.41 -1.82
C ARG A 65 8.41 -9.40 -2.89
N VAL A 66 7.15 -9.36 -2.48
CA VAL A 66 6.00 -9.55 -3.37
C VAL A 66 4.88 -8.55 -3.11
N GLN A 67 4.02 -8.40 -4.09
CA GLN A 67 2.68 -7.84 -3.93
C GLN A 67 1.68 -8.67 -4.76
N TYR A 68 0.52 -8.96 -4.17
CA TYR A 68 -0.54 -9.70 -4.84
C TYR A 68 -1.58 -8.76 -5.43
N PHE A 69 -2.04 -9.11 -6.62
CA PHE A 69 -3.15 -8.51 -7.35
C PHE A 69 -4.23 -9.57 -7.54
N GLN A 70 -5.42 -9.17 -8.02
CA GLN A 70 -6.51 -10.11 -8.23
C GLN A 70 -6.08 -11.27 -9.15
N LYS A 71 -5.36 -10.97 -10.23
CA LYS A 71 -5.03 -11.93 -11.30
C LYS A 71 -3.57 -12.36 -11.31
N ALA A 72 -2.68 -11.61 -10.66
CA ALA A 72 -1.24 -11.86 -10.68
C ALA A 72 -0.59 -11.72 -9.31
N ARG A 73 0.63 -12.24 -9.18
CA ARG A 73 1.55 -11.96 -8.08
C ARG A 73 2.83 -11.40 -8.70
N PHE A 74 3.29 -10.25 -8.22
CA PHE A 74 4.56 -9.70 -8.66
C PHE A 74 5.66 -10.07 -7.68
N ASP A 75 6.77 -10.55 -8.22
CA ASP A 75 7.96 -10.97 -7.49
C ASP A 75 9.09 -9.99 -7.80
N LEU A 76 9.68 -9.39 -6.76
CA LEU A 76 10.78 -8.45 -6.87
C LEU A 76 12.10 -9.17 -6.63
N GLU A 77 12.89 -9.33 -7.68
CA GLU A 77 14.16 -10.04 -7.69
C GLU A 77 15.35 -9.08 -7.74
N LEU A 78 16.38 -9.37 -6.94
CA LEU A 78 17.65 -8.65 -7.02
C LEU A 78 18.57 -9.33 -8.04
N THR A 79 18.84 -8.64 -9.14
CA THR A 79 19.79 -9.09 -10.17
C THR A 79 21.12 -8.34 -10.04
N GLN A 80 22.15 -8.78 -10.78
CA GLN A 80 23.43 -8.06 -10.85
C GLN A 80 23.29 -6.64 -11.44
N ASN A 81 22.22 -6.37 -12.19
CA ASN A 81 21.98 -5.11 -12.88
C ASN A 81 20.96 -4.21 -12.16
N GLY A 82 20.53 -4.60 -10.96
CA GLY A 82 19.49 -3.90 -10.19
C GLY A 82 18.30 -4.79 -9.91
N THR A 83 17.23 -4.18 -9.42
CA THR A 83 16.01 -4.89 -9.06
C THR A 83 15.09 -5.02 -10.27
N VAL A 84 14.51 -6.20 -10.47
CA VAL A 84 13.58 -6.50 -11.56
C VAL A 84 12.30 -7.06 -10.98
N VAL A 85 11.15 -6.62 -11.49
CA VAL A 85 9.86 -7.23 -11.18
C VAL A 85 9.47 -8.20 -12.29
N THR A 86 9.03 -9.38 -11.89
CA THR A 86 8.44 -10.39 -12.77
C THR A 86 7.07 -10.80 -12.26
N SER A 87 6.19 -11.28 -13.15
CA SER A 87 4.98 -11.97 -12.73
C SER A 87 5.34 -13.40 -12.33
N ALA A 88 4.83 -13.85 -11.19
CA ALA A 88 4.97 -15.24 -10.78
C ALA A 88 4.24 -16.17 -11.77
N PRO A 89 4.75 -17.39 -12.00
CA PRO A 89 4.16 -18.34 -12.94
C PRO A 89 2.91 -19.01 -12.34
N LEU A 90 1.89 -18.23 -11.99
CA LEU A 90 0.71 -18.73 -11.27
C LEU A 90 -0.11 -19.73 -12.09
N GLY A 91 -0.08 -19.64 -13.41
CA GLY A 91 -0.73 -20.61 -14.27
C GLY A 91 -0.04 -21.96 -14.23
N GLU A 92 1.31 -22.01 -14.24
CA GLU A 92 2.04 -23.27 -14.01
C GLU A 92 1.83 -23.82 -12.59
N LEU A 93 1.95 -22.96 -11.59
CA LEU A 93 1.88 -23.37 -10.17
C LEU A 93 0.52 -23.96 -9.79
N LEU A 94 -0.55 -23.53 -10.46
CA LEU A 94 -1.93 -23.98 -10.22
C LEU A 94 -2.46 -24.94 -11.28
N TYR A 95 -1.65 -25.28 -12.30
CA TYR A 95 -2.07 -26.24 -13.32
C TYR A 95 -1.92 -27.69 -12.83
N GLU A 96 -3.00 -28.45 -12.95
CA GLU A 96 -3.05 -29.87 -12.62
C GLU A 96 -3.35 -30.67 -13.89
N SER A 97 -2.30 -31.26 -14.48
CA SER A 97 -2.44 -32.01 -15.73
C SER A 97 -3.45 -33.15 -15.62
N GLY A 98 -4.42 -33.18 -16.53
CA GLY A 98 -5.47 -34.20 -16.57
C GLY A 98 -6.64 -33.94 -15.61
N LYS A 99 -6.65 -32.83 -14.87
CA LYS A 99 -7.79 -32.41 -14.05
C LYS A 99 -9.03 -32.11 -14.90
N TYR A 100 -8.84 -31.44 -16.03
CA TYR A 100 -9.90 -31.09 -16.97
C TYR A 100 -9.71 -31.76 -18.33
N ALA A 101 -10.83 -31.99 -19.01
CA ALA A 101 -10.81 -32.54 -20.37
C ALA A 101 -10.45 -31.43 -21.37
N GLN A 102 -9.61 -31.76 -22.35
CA GLN A 102 -9.33 -30.88 -23.48
C GLN A 102 -10.61 -30.63 -24.28
N ALA A 103 -10.83 -29.37 -24.66
CA ALA A 103 -11.95 -28.96 -25.48
C ALA A 103 -11.72 -29.38 -26.94
N ASP A 104 -12.71 -30.03 -27.55
CA ASP A 104 -12.70 -30.24 -29.00
C ASP A 104 -13.17 -28.98 -29.72
N LEU A 105 -12.21 -28.16 -30.12
CA LEU A 105 -12.47 -26.88 -30.79
C LEU A 105 -12.73 -27.00 -32.29
N ASN A 106 -12.51 -28.18 -32.91
CA ASN A 106 -12.60 -28.40 -34.36
C ASN A 106 -11.98 -27.25 -35.20
N ALA A 107 -10.87 -26.68 -34.72
CA ALA A 107 -10.31 -25.44 -35.23
C ALA A 107 -9.21 -25.70 -36.27
N ASP A 108 -9.34 -25.06 -37.43
CA ASP A 108 -8.30 -25.09 -38.48
C ASP A 108 -7.11 -24.18 -38.08
N ASN A 109 -5.95 -24.40 -38.69
CA ASN A 109 -4.72 -23.64 -38.43
C ASN A 109 -4.87 -22.14 -38.71
N ALA A 110 -5.87 -21.71 -39.50
CA ALA A 110 -6.10 -20.29 -39.80
C ALA A 110 -6.58 -19.47 -38.59
N VAL A 111 -7.11 -20.11 -37.55
CA VAL A 111 -7.66 -19.47 -36.35
C VAL A 111 -6.91 -19.86 -35.07
N CYS A 112 -5.79 -20.57 -35.21
CA CYS A 112 -4.96 -21.05 -34.11
C CYS A 112 -3.49 -20.71 -34.35
N HIS A 113 -2.78 -20.40 -33.27
CA HIS A 113 -1.33 -20.37 -33.25
C HIS A 113 -0.79 -21.60 -32.51
N THR A 114 0.22 -22.26 -33.07
CA THR A 114 0.90 -23.40 -32.43
C THR A 114 2.27 -22.96 -31.93
N PHE A 115 2.51 -23.10 -30.63
CA PHE A 115 3.75 -22.72 -29.98
C PHE A 115 4.81 -23.84 -30.08
N THR A 116 6.04 -23.51 -29.72
CA THR A 116 7.20 -24.43 -29.76
C THR A 116 7.01 -25.67 -28.88
N ASN A 117 6.23 -25.55 -27.79
CA ASN A 117 5.85 -26.66 -26.91
C ASN A 117 4.65 -27.46 -27.44
N SER A 118 4.23 -27.24 -28.69
CA SER A 118 3.11 -27.90 -29.37
C SER A 118 1.71 -27.56 -28.84
N ASN A 119 1.59 -26.73 -27.80
CA ASN A 119 0.30 -26.22 -27.35
C ASN A 119 -0.26 -25.21 -28.36
N LYS A 120 -1.59 -25.21 -28.49
CA LYS A 120 -2.32 -24.34 -29.42
C LYS A 120 -3.18 -23.34 -28.69
N VAL A 121 -3.13 -22.09 -29.12
CA VAL A 121 -4.02 -21.02 -28.67
C VAL A 121 -4.89 -20.62 -29.85
N CYS A 122 -6.21 -20.64 -29.68
CA CYS A 122 -7.16 -20.49 -30.78
C CYS A 122 -8.20 -19.39 -30.54
N PHE A 123 -8.85 -18.93 -31.61
CA PHE A 123 -9.99 -18.01 -31.58
C PHE A 123 -9.77 -16.77 -30.70
N ALA A 124 -10.70 -16.49 -29.79
CA ALA A 124 -10.70 -15.31 -28.94
C ALA A 124 -9.52 -15.30 -27.96
N PHE A 125 -9.02 -16.47 -27.52
CA PHE A 125 -7.81 -16.53 -26.70
C PHE A 125 -6.58 -16.11 -27.49
N TRP A 126 -6.47 -16.50 -28.77
CA TRP A 126 -5.37 -16.05 -29.62
C TRP A 126 -5.45 -14.56 -29.95
N GLN A 127 -6.67 -14.05 -30.14
CA GLN A 127 -6.87 -12.61 -30.30
C GLN A 127 -6.44 -11.85 -29.05
N PHE A 128 -6.90 -12.28 -27.86
CA PHE A 128 -6.53 -11.68 -26.58
C PHE A 128 -5.01 -11.70 -26.38
N TYR A 129 -4.37 -12.86 -26.61
CA TYR A 129 -2.92 -13.01 -26.47
C TYR A 129 -2.15 -12.01 -27.33
N GLN A 130 -2.58 -11.76 -28.58
CA GLN A 130 -1.92 -10.79 -29.45
C GLN A 130 -2.19 -9.34 -29.02
N THR A 131 -3.42 -9.00 -28.64
CA THR A 131 -3.79 -7.62 -28.33
C THR A 131 -3.26 -7.16 -26.98
N GLN A 132 -3.05 -8.09 -26.05
CA GLN A 132 -2.65 -7.79 -24.68
C GLN A 132 -1.17 -8.10 -24.40
N ASN A 133 -0.32 -8.13 -25.44
CA ASN A 133 1.10 -8.45 -25.31
C ASN A 133 1.36 -9.74 -24.50
N GLY A 134 0.60 -10.80 -24.84
CA GLY A 134 0.52 -12.03 -24.05
C GLY A 134 1.84 -12.77 -23.90
N GLU A 135 2.79 -12.57 -24.81
CA GLU A 135 4.16 -13.10 -24.66
C GLU A 135 4.86 -12.55 -23.41
N GLU A 136 4.65 -11.27 -23.09
CA GLU A 136 5.28 -10.64 -21.93
C GLU A 136 4.50 -10.95 -20.64
N PHE A 137 3.17 -10.89 -20.67
CA PHE A 137 2.36 -10.93 -19.44
C PHE A 137 1.77 -12.29 -19.12
N LEU A 138 1.37 -13.08 -20.12
CA LEU A 138 0.81 -14.42 -19.92
C LEU A 138 1.91 -15.49 -19.97
N GLY A 139 2.92 -15.29 -20.83
CA GLY A 139 3.96 -16.26 -21.13
C GLY A 139 3.47 -17.35 -22.08
N LEU A 140 4.23 -18.45 -22.20
CA LEU A 140 3.88 -19.55 -23.08
C LEU A 140 2.62 -20.29 -22.61
N PRO A 141 1.82 -20.88 -23.52
CA PRO A 141 0.71 -21.74 -23.12
C PRO A 141 1.23 -23.01 -22.45
N VAL A 142 0.72 -23.32 -21.25
CA VAL A 142 1.05 -24.53 -20.48
C VAL A 142 0.16 -25.70 -20.90
N SER A 143 -1.07 -25.41 -21.33
CA SER A 143 -2.05 -26.39 -21.80
C SER A 143 -2.66 -26.00 -23.16
N ASN A 144 -3.33 -26.94 -23.81
CA ASN A 144 -4.36 -26.60 -24.79
C ASN A 144 -5.62 -26.09 -24.06
N THR A 145 -6.62 -25.62 -24.80
CA THR A 145 -7.92 -25.25 -24.21
C THR A 145 -8.60 -26.46 -23.57
N GLU A 146 -9.11 -26.27 -22.37
CA GLU A 146 -9.80 -27.25 -21.53
C GLU A 146 -11.19 -26.74 -21.11
N ILE A 147 -12.00 -27.61 -20.52
CA ILE A 147 -13.31 -27.27 -19.96
C ILE A 147 -13.27 -27.47 -18.45
N ASN A 148 -13.36 -26.37 -17.68
CA ASN A 148 -13.35 -26.44 -16.22
C ASN A 148 -14.67 -27.03 -15.65
N GLU A 149 -14.74 -27.23 -14.33
CA GLU A 149 -15.93 -27.81 -13.67
C GLU A 149 -17.21 -26.99 -13.88
N ALA A 150 -17.08 -25.67 -14.07
CA ALA A 150 -18.20 -24.77 -14.34
C ALA A 150 -18.67 -24.79 -15.80
N GLY A 151 -17.96 -25.51 -16.68
CA GLY A 151 -18.26 -25.60 -18.11
C GLY A 151 -17.69 -24.45 -18.95
N TYR A 152 -16.82 -23.60 -18.39
CA TYR A 152 -16.13 -22.56 -19.15
C TYR A 152 -14.93 -23.14 -19.89
N LEU A 153 -14.67 -22.60 -21.08
CA LEU A 153 -13.40 -22.85 -21.76
C LEU A 153 -12.31 -22.13 -21.00
N VAL A 154 -11.24 -22.83 -20.67
CA VAL A 154 -10.09 -22.28 -19.96
C VAL A 154 -8.80 -22.64 -20.70
N GLN A 155 -7.78 -21.81 -20.58
CA GLN A 155 -6.45 -22.14 -21.07
C GLN A 155 -5.39 -21.61 -20.12
N TYR A 156 -4.48 -22.49 -19.72
CA TYR A 156 -3.38 -22.17 -18.83
C TYR A 156 -2.19 -21.65 -19.64
N PHE A 157 -1.62 -20.54 -19.17
CA PHE A 157 -0.35 -19.96 -19.60
C PHE A 157 0.62 -19.97 -18.42
N GLU A 158 1.87 -19.55 -18.62
CA GLU A 158 2.87 -19.60 -17.55
C GLU A 158 2.43 -18.79 -16.33
N ASN A 159 2.02 -17.54 -16.55
CA ASN A 159 1.73 -16.57 -15.49
C ASN A 159 0.25 -16.43 -15.15
N ALA A 160 -0.64 -16.95 -15.99
CA ALA A 160 -2.06 -16.63 -15.95
C ALA A 160 -2.94 -17.73 -16.55
N VAL A 161 -4.25 -17.60 -16.36
CA VAL A 161 -5.26 -18.46 -17.00
C VAL A 161 -6.29 -17.58 -17.68
N LEU A 162 -6.62 -17.89 -18.93
CA LEU A 162 -7.72 -17.24 -19.64
C LEU A 162 -8.99 -18.08 -19.53
N GLU A 163 -10.11 -17.43 -19.25
CA GLU A 163 -11.44 -18.03 -19.19
C GLU A 163 -12.37 -17.39 -20.23
N TRP A 164 -13.23 -18.19 -20.85
CA TRP A 164 -14.25 -17.71 -21.76
C TRP A 164 -15.64 -17.73 -21.11
N HIS A 165 -16.24 -16.55 -21.03
CA HIS A 165 -17.52 -16.26 -20.39
C HIS A 165 -18.60 -15.90 -21.44
N PRO A 166 -19.47 -16.84 -21.85
CA PRO A 166 -20.52 -16.59 -22.85
C PRO A 166 -21.50 -15.48 -22.46
N GLU A 167 -21.75 -15.35 -21.16
CA GLU A 167 -22.70 -14.44 -20.55
C GLU A 167 -22.25 -12.98 -20.60
N LYS A 168 -20.95 -12.72 -20.79
CA LYS A 168 -20.43 -11.36 -20.97
C LYS A 168 -20.72 -10.84 -22.38
N ALA A 169 -20.78 -9.51 -22.48
CA ALA A 169 -20.98 -8.82 -23.74
C ALA A 169 -19.87 -9.18 -24.75
N PRO A 170 -20.16 -9.21 -26.07
CA PRO A 170 -19.13 -9.40 -27.09
C PRO A 170 -17.96 -8.44 -26.88
N GLY A 171 -16.72 -8.94 -27.01
CA GLY A 171 -15.50 -8.19 -26.70
C GLY A 171 -14.99 -8.36 -25.27
N TYR A 172 -15.85 -8.70 -24.31
CA TYR A 172 -15.50 -8.88 -22.89
C TYR A 172 -15.58 -10.33 -22.42
N ARG A 173 -15.68 -11.28 -23.36
CA ARG A 173 -15.88 -12.70 -23.05
C ARG A 173 -14.62 -13.41 -22.62
N VAL A 174 -13.44 -12.91 -22.99
CA VAL A 174 -12.17 -13.46 -22.50
C VAL A 174 -11.77 -12.67 -21.27
N VAL A 175 -11.48 -13.36 -20.18
CA VAL A 175 -11.08 -12.76 -18.91
C VAL A 175 -9.86 -13.52 -18.39
N VAL A 176 -8.91 -12.79 -17.81
CA VAL A 176 -7.83 -13.39 -17.03
C VAL A 176 -8.40 -13.77 -15.66
N ALA A 177 -8.27 -15.04 -15.27
CA ALA A 177 -8.78 -15.56 -14.00
C ALA A 177 -8.09 -14.91 -12.79
N ASP A 178 -8.78 -14.86 -11.66
CA ASP A 178 -8.31 -14.24 -10.41
C ASP A 178 -7.29 -15.14 -9.66
N PHE A 179 -6.27 -15.64 -10.37
CA PHE A 179 -5.31 -16.61 -9.84
C PHE A 179 -4.36 -16.01 -8.80
N GLY A 180 -4.12 -14.70 -8.83
CA GLY A 180 -3.41 -14.00 -7.75
C GLY A 180 -4.16 -14.10 -6.43
N LYS A 181 -5.49 -13.88 -6.45
CA LYS A 181 -6.35 -14.06 -5.28
C LYS A 181 -6.43 -15.52 -4.85
N ILE A 182 -6.66 -16.44 -5.78
CA ILE A 182 -6.78 -17.88 -5.48
C ILE A 182 -5.50 -18.38 -4.81
N TYR A 183 -4.32 -18.07 -5.37
CA TYR A 183 -3.05 -18.47 -4.79
C TYR A 183 -2.83 -17.87 -3.40
N PHE A 184 -3.08 -16.57 -3.24
CA PHE A 184 -2.94 -15.91 -1.95
C PHE A 184 -3.80 -16.58 -0.88
N ASP A 185 -5.09 -16.79 -1.18
CA ASP A 185 -6.05 -17.35 -0.22
C ASP A 185 -5.68 -18.80 0.18
N GLU A 186 -5.20 -19.61 -0.77
CA GLU A 186 -4.84 -21.01 -0.54
C GLU A 186 -3.53 -21.19 0.22
N PHE A 187 -2.49 -20.44 -0.15
CA PHE A 187 -1.13 -20.69 0.34
C PHE A 187 -0.65 -19.71 1.41
N VAL A 188 -1.06 -18.43 1.34
CA VAL A 188 -0.60 -17.38 2.26
C VAL A 188 -1.66 -17.07 3.33
N GLY A 189 -2.86 -16.68 2.90
CA GLY A 189 -4.08 -16.57 3.70
C GLY A 189 -4.02 -15.62 4.90
N ASP A 190 -2.95 -14.86 5.10
CA ASP A 190 -2.75 -14.04 6.31
C ASP A 190 -3.45 -12.68 6.18
N PRO A 191 -4.49 -12.40 7.00
CA PRO A 191 -5.26 -11.17 6.90
C PRO A 191 -4.47 -9.90 7.20
N ARG A 192 -3.25 -9.99 7.73
CA ARG A 192 -2.42 -8.80 7.96
C ARG A 192 -1.99 -8.13 6.65
N TYR A 193 -1.92 -8.88 5.55
CA TYR A 193 -1.49 -8.36 4.25
C TYR A 193 -2.64 -7.74 3.46
N THR A 194 -3.88 -8.14 3.74
CA THR A 194 -5.10 -7.66 3.07
C THR A 194 -5.72 -6.45 3.76
N LYS A 195 -5.12 -5.98 4.85
CA LYS A 195 -5.45 -4.69 5.45
C LYS A 195 -4.70 -3.61 4.69
N SER A 196 -5.37 -2.94 3.76
CA SER A 196 -4.86 -1.66 3.30
C SER A 196 -4.87 -0.69 4.48
N ASP A 197 -3.81 0.09 4.66
CA ASP A 197 -3.85 1.26 5.53
C ASP A 197 -4.40 2.42 4.70
N PRO A 198 -5.68 2.81 4.85
CA PRO A 198 -6.24 3.92 4.10
C PRO A 198 -5.59 5.25 4.52
N SER A 199 -4.81 5.26 5.61
CA SER A 199 -4.03 6.40 6.10
C SER A 199 -2.81 6.69 5.27
N ALA A 200 -2.40 5.71 4.47
CA ALA A 200 -1.31 5.88 3.57
C ALA A 200 -1.72 6.59 2.26
N ILE A 201 -3.02 6.69 1.89
CA ILE A 201 -3.49 7.32 0.63
C ILE A 201 -2.88 8.73 0.45
N ILE A 202 -1.78 8.83 -0.28
CA ILE A 202 -1.12 10.07 -0.66
C ILE A 202 -2.05 10.74 -1.69
N GLY A 203 -2.86 11.66 -1.19
CA GLY A 203 -3.87 12.38 -1.97
C GLY A 203 -4.98 12.97 -1.12
N LEU A 204 -5.25 12.41 0.06
CA LEU A 204 -6.06 13.08 1.07
C LEU A 204 -5.10 13.70 2.07
N VAL A 205 -4.89 15.02 1.97
CA VAL A 205 -4.30 15.80 3.07
C VAL A 205 -5.17 15.55 4.29
N ARG A 206 -4.75 14.64 5.17
CA ARG A 206 -5.39 14.40 6.45
C ARG A 206 -5.06 15.59 7.32
N THR A 207 -6.06 16.43 7.51
CA THR A 207 -5.92 17.63 8.33
C THR A 207 -6.05 17.17 9.78
N PRO A 208 -4.97 17.25 10.58
CA PRO A 208 -5.03 16.77 11.94
C PRO A 208 -5.98 17.65 12.75
N GLN A 209 -6.85 17.00 13.51
CA GLN A 209 -7.63 17.58 14.59
C GLN A 209 -6.99 17.14 15.90
N VAL A 210 -6.51 18.10 16.67
CA VAL A 210 -5.84 17.85 17.95
C VAL A 210 -6.74 18.28 19.10
N ASN A 211 -6.81 17.42 20.12
CA ASN A 211 -7.36 17.75 21.42
C ASN A 211 -6.31 17.48 22.50
N VAL A 212 -6.32 18.29 23.56
CA VAL A 212 -5.39 18.16 24.69
C VAL A 212 -6.18 18.07 25.97
N PHE A 213 -5.86 17.05 26.77
CA PHE A 213 -6.51 16.78 28.04
C PHE A 213 -5.49 16.67 29.16
N VAL A 214 -5.94 17.03 30.35
CA VAL A 214 -5.27 16.79 31.62
C VAL A 214 -6.05 15.68 32.33
N GLU A 215 -5.36 14.76 33.01
CA GLU A 215 -6.00 13.73 33.82
C GLU A 215 -6.90 14.37 34.90
N ARG A 216 -6.38 15.43 35.55
CA ARG A 216 -7.07 16.14 36.62
C ARG A 216 -7.07 17.64 36.37
N ALA A 217 -8.25 18.26 36.36
CA ALA A 217 -8.38 19.73 36.22
C ALA A 217 -7.88 20.51 37.45
N ILE A 218 -7.81 19.84 38.61
CA ILE A 218 -7.35 20.39 39.88
C ILE A 218 -6.29 19.44 40.45
N VAL A 219 -5.11 19.96 40.78
CA VAL A 219 -3.95 19.16 41.19
C VAL A 219 -3.25 19.79 42.39
N ALA A 220 -2.73 18.97 43.29
CA ALA A 220 -1.95 19.44 44.43
C ALA A 220 -0.53 19.89 44.01
N PRO A 221 0.08 20.86 44.72
CA PRO A 221 1.50 21.16 44.56
C PRO A 221 2.34 19.89 44.75
N ASN A 222 3.47 19.81 44.04
CA ASN A 222 4.42 18.70 44.13
C ASN A 222 3.81 17.31 43.85
N SER A 223 2.73 17.24 43.07
CA SER A 223 2.11 15.98 42.65
C SER A 223 2.20 15.74 41.15
N GLN A 224 2.06 14.47 40.75
CA GLN A 224 2.07 14.07 39.34
C GLN A 224 0.78 14.50 38.66
N GLN A 225 0.86 14.75 37.36
CA GLN A 225 -0.23 14.99 36.43
C GLN A 225 0.08 14.23 35.15
N GLU A 226 -0.94 13.69 34.49
CA GLU A 226 -0.78 13.14 33.15
C GLU A 226 -1.49 14.00 32.11
N LEU A 227 -0.84 14.18 30.97
CA LEU A 227 -1.35 14.91 29.82
C LEU A 227 -1.59 13.94 28.68
N PHE A 228 -2.71 14.12 27.97
CA PHE A 228 -3.07 13.35 26.80
C PHE A 228 -3.23 14.28 25.62
N VAL A 229 -2.47 14.03 24.55
CA VAL A 229 -2.68 14.66 23.25
C VAL A 229 -3.29 13.62 22.34
N VAL A 230 -4.46 13.94 21.81
CA VAL A 230 -5.29 13.04 21.02
C VAL A 230 -5.43 13.63 19.62
N VAL A 231 -5.03 12.87 18.61
CA VAL A 231 -4.94 13.31 17.22
C VAL A 231 -5.77 12.38 16.34
N TYR A 232 -6.80 12.97 15.73
CA TYR A 232 -7.66 12.35 14.74
C TYR A 232 -7.63 13.16 13.45
N ASP A 233 -8.07 12.60 12.33
CA ASP A 233 -8.28 13.35 11.09
C ASP A 233 -9.73 13.86 10.96
N GLN A 234 -10.02 14.56 9.86
CA GLN A 234 -11.36 15.06 9.54
C GLN A 234 -12.45 13.97 9.41
N TYR A 235 -12.07 12.70 9.32
CA TYR A 235 -12.95 11.53 9.25
C TYR A 235 -13.06 10.78 10.57
N GLN A 236 -12.57 11.38 11.68
CA GLN A 236 -12.52 10.77 13.00
C GLN A 236 -11.70 9.48 13.04
N GLN A 237 -10.70 9.33 12.17
CA GLN A 237 -9.75 8.22 12.22
C GLN A 237 -8.51 8.59 13.03
N PRO A 238 -8.01 7.69 13.89
CA PRO A 238 -6.82 7.97 14.68
C PRO A 238 -5.61 8.19 13.77
N MET A 239 -4.76 9.15 14.13
CA MET A 239 -3.53 9.43 13.39
C MET A 239 -2.31 8.91 14.16
N PRO A 240 -1.83 7.68 13.91
CA PRO A 240 -0.57 7.20 14.47
C PRO A 240 0.64 7.92 13.84
N GLY A 241 1.76 7.98 14.56
CA GLY A 241 3.01 8.56 14.06
C GLY A 241 3.04 10.09 14.00
N ALA A 242 2.00 10.78 14.49
CA ALA A 242 1.94 12.23 14.50
C ALA A 242 2.98 12.81 15.47
N LEU A 243 3.74 13.81 15.01
CA LEU A 243 4.72 14.49 15.84
C LEU A 243 4.03 15.50 16.76
N VAL A 244 4.18 15.30 18.07
CA VAL A 244 3.55 16.11 19.10
C VAL A 244 4.58 16.89 19.89
N THR A 245 4.33 18.19 20.04
CA THR A 245 5.08 19.06 20.94
C THR A 245 4.11 19.80 21.84
N ILE A 246 4.49 20.05 23.09
CA ILE A 246 3.70 20.86 24.01
C ILE A 246 4.51 22.01 24.59
N THR A 247 3.86 23.14 24.80
CA THR A 247 4.38 24.29 25.53
C THR A 247 3.53 24.47 26.79
N ILE A 248 4.19 24.39 27.94
CA ILE A 248 3.58 24.61 29.25
C ILE A 248 3.96 26.01 29.72
N THR A 249 2.98 26.89 29.93
CA THR A 249 3.19 28.25 30.46
C THR A 249 2.81 28.28 31.93
N LEU A 250 3.79 28.61 32.77
CA LEU A 250 3.64 28.78 34.21
C LEU A 250 3.06 30.17 34.55
N PRO A 251 2.53 30.37 35.78
CA PRO A 251 1.92 31.64 36.21
C PRO A 251 2.85 32.86 36.11
N ASN A 252 4.16 32.64 36.23
CA ASN A 252 5.18 33.69 36.10
C ASN A 252 5.51 34.05 34.64
N GLY A 253 4.86 33.41 33.67
CA GLY A 253 5.11 33.59 32.24
C GLY A 253 6.24 32.72 31.68
N ASN A 254 6.96 31.95 32.51
CA ASN A 254 7.98 31.03 32.02
C ASN A 254 7.34 29.90 31.22
N GLN A 255 7.99 29.53 30.13
CA GLN A 255 7.53 28.46 29.25
C GLN A 255 8.49 27.29 29.26
N ASN A 256 7.94 26.08 29.38
CA ASN A 256 8.66 24.83 29.23
C ASN A 256 8.18 24.12 27.97
N PHE A 257 9.12 23.66 27.14
CA PHE A 257 8.82 22.96 25.90
C PHE A 257 9.14 21.47 26.04
N PHE A 258 8.21 20.61 25.64
CA PHE A 258 8.38 19.17 25.65
C PHE A 258 8.05 18.59 24.27
N ARG A 259 8.91 17.69 23.79
CA ARG A 259 8.58 16.81 22.67
C ARG A 259 8.05 15.50 23.24
N LEU A 260 6.83 15.16 22.88
CA LEU A 260 6.20 13.91 23.29
C LEU A 260 6.64 12.77 22.34
N PRO A 261 6.43 11.51 22.75
CA PRO A 261 6.43 10.39 21.81
C PRO A 261 5.47 10.64 20.65
N GLU A 262 5.73 10.02 19.51
CA GLU A 262 4.75 9.99 18.42
C GLU A 262 3.45 9.33 18.89
N THR A 263 2.32 9.74 18.31
CA THR A 263 1.03 9.15 18.65
C THR A 263 1.00 7.65 18.34
N ASN A 264 0.39 6.88 19.24
CA ASN A 264 0.23 5.43 19.05
C ASN A 264 -0.88 5.08 18.05
N GLN A 265 -1.18 3.80 17.87
CA GLN A 265 -2.23 3.30 16.96
C GLN A 265 -3.65 3.85 17.21
N TYR A 266 -3.90 4.43 18.38
CA TYR A 266 -5.17 5.07 18.74
C TYR A 266 -5.13 6.59 18.59
N GLY A 267 -4.06 7.16 18.01
CA GLY A 267 -3.87 8.59 17.86
C GLY A 267 -3.51 9.31 19.17
N ILE A 268 -3.04 8.59 20.19
CA ILE A 268 -2.79 9.15 21.52
C ILE A 268 -1.30 9.24 21.80
N SER A 269 -0.86 10.38 22.32
CA SER A 269 0.45 10.58 22.93
C SER A 269 0.32 11.15 24.33
N THR A 270 1.18 10.75 25.26
CA THR A 270 1.07 11.13 26.67
C THR A 270 2.35 11.76 27.21
N LEU A 271 2.20 12.61 28.23
CA LEU A 271 3.31 13.12 29.03
C LEU A 271 2.95 13.06 30.51
N GLU A 272 3.84 12.45 31.28
CA GLU A 272 3.82 12.57 32.74
C GLU A 272 4.54 13.86 33.16
N LEU A 273 3.86 14.70 33.94
CA LEU A 273 4.32 16.00 34.39
C LEU A 273 4.37 16.04 35.92
N MET A 274 5.51 16.49 36.45
CA MET A 274 5.63 16.89 37.85
C MET A 274 5.21 18.36 38.00
N VAL A 275 4.13 18.65 38.73
CA VAL A 275 3.58 20.03 38.85
C VAL A 275 4.56 20.99 39.55
N GLY A 276 5.37 20.47 40.47
CA GLY A 276 6.32 21.26 41.26
C GLY A 276 5.64 22.16 42.31
N ASP A 277 6.43 23.06 42.89
CA ASP A 277 6.03 23.87 44.04
C ASP A 277 5.30 25.16 43.60
N LEU A 278 4.10 24.99 43.04
CA LEU A 278 3.22 26.08 42.63
C LEU A 278 2.25 26.46 43.75
N ALA A 279 1.85 27.73 43.82
CA ALA A 279 0.96 28.20 44.87
C ALA A 279 -0.50 27.82 44.58
N PRO A 280 -1.33 27.59 45.62
CA PRO A 280 -2.77 27.44 45.40
C PRO A 280 -3.36 28.64 44.66
N LYS A 281 -4.30 28.37 43.73
CA LYS A 281 -4.92 29.28 42.74
C LYS A 281 -4.13 29.46 41.46
N ASP A 282 -2.86 29.07 41.41
CA ASP A 282 -2.06 29.15 40.18
C ASP A 282 -2.71 28.32 39.07
N VAL A 283 -2.65 28.84 37.85
CA VAL A 283 -3.17 28.18 36.66
C VAL A 283 -2.01 27.93 35.71
N VAL A 284 -1.90 26.69 35.25
CA VAL A 284 -0.90 26.27 34.26
C VAL A 284 -1.62 26.09 32.93
N TYR A 285 -1.14 26.79 31.90
CA TYR A 285 -1.68 26.69 30.55
C TYR A 285 -0.82 25.77 29.71
N ILE A 286 -1.48 24.97 28.87
CA ILE A 286 -0.84 23.96 28.03
C ILE A 286 -1.33 24.19 26.61
N GLU A 287 -0.40 24.33 25.68
CA GLU A 287 -0.67 24.32 24.24
C GLU A 287 0.03 23.10 23.64
N ALA A 288 -0.71 22.22 22.97
CA ALA A 288 -0.12 21.22 22.10
C ALA A 288 -0.13 21.71 20.66
N GLN A 289 0.92 21.34 19.95
CA GLN A 289 1.11 21.57 18.54
C GLN A 289 1.45 20.24 17.87
N VAL A 290 0.74 19.94 16.78
CA VAL A 290 0.89 18.73 15.98
C VAL A 290 1.26 19.10 14.56
N THR A 291 2.26 18.42 14.00
CA THR A 291 2.75 18.67 12.65
C THR A 291 2.73 17.36 11.85
N ASN A 292 2.10 17.36 10.67
CA ASN A 292 2.08 16.22 9.76
C ASN A 292 2.31 16.67 8.30
N GLY A 293 3.54 17.06 7.97
CA GLY A 293 3.93 17.44 6.60
C GLY A 293 3.33 18.76 6.05
N GLY A 294 2.56 19.50 6.84
CA GLY A 294 1.92 20.79 6.49
C GLY A 294 1.87 21.77 7.67
N ASP A 295 0.92 22.72 7.63
CA ASP A 295 0.73 23.71 8.70
C ASP A 295 0.43 23.04 10.05
N ALA A 296 1.00 23.59 11.12
CA ALA A 296 0.85 23.01 12.45
C ALA A 296 -0.52 23.34 13.05
N VAL A 297 -1.22 22.33 13.54
CA VAL A 297 -2.51 22.49 14.22
C VAL A 297 -2.29 22.51 15.73
N LYS A 298 -3.01 23.39 16.41
CA LYS A 298 -2.85 23.66 17.83
C LYS A 298 -4.14 23.42 18.60
N ALA A 299 -4.00 22.97 19.84
CA ALA A 299 -5.07 22.96 20.83
C ALA A 299 -4.51 23.29 22.21
N SER A 300 -5.36 23.80 23.08
CA SER A 300 -4.96 24.23 24.41
C SER A 300 -5.87 23.67 25.50
N THR A 301 -5.29 23.50 26.68
CA THR A 301 -5.97 23.13 27.91
C THR A 301 -5.29 23.80 29.10
N TRP A 302 -5.82 23.60 30.30
CA TRP A 302 -5.25 24.14 31.52
C TRP A 302 -5.60 23.26 32.71
N PHE A 303 -4.82 23.39 33.78
CA PHE A 303 -5.18 22.86 35.10
C PHE A 303 -4.86 23.90 36.18
N ARG A 304 -5.53 23.77 37.33
CA ARG A 304 -5.36 24.67 38.47
C ARG A 304 -4.71 23.94 39.63
N VAL A 305 -3.83 24.64 40.34
CA VAL A 305 -3.22 24.16 41.57
C VAL A 305 -4.12 24.49 42.76
N TRP A 306 -4.46 23.47 43.55
CA TRP A 306 -5.31 23.60 44.74
C TRP A 306 -4.96 22.53 45.78
N TRP A 307 -5.42 22.72 47.03
CA TRP A 307 -5.24 21.75 48.12
C TRP A 307 -6.31 20.66 48.12
#